data_AF-A0A3R9BCM1-F1
#
_entry.id   AF-A0A3R9BCM1-F1
#
_cell.length_a   1.000
_cell.length_b   1.000
_cell.length_c   1.000
_cell.angle_alpha   90.00
_cell.angle_beta   90.00
_cell.angle_gamma   90.00
#
_symmetry.space_group_name_H-M   'P 1'
#
loop_
_entity.id
_entity.type
_entity.pdbx_description
1 polymer ?
#
loop_
_entity_poly.entity_id
_entity_poly.type
_entity_poly.pdbx_seq_one_letter_code
_entity_poly.pdbx_strand_id
1 'polypeptide(L)'
;MKLKSFCIFVIMASSLAGISPAHAYSSEGGPVALVGVAGNKVAQQLTNNYNNLAPDCGRATNPAFRCSGVMLRGTEHSSQYHSWNPSPASVSSGGVSFSYLRKDSKFSKLAYGYSNGLIFVPYKYNIKQNVVEPEVLCSFPIDANTENRVDKGCGADNSFPTDSGPCQARGISTASEWLSHYNNTNGNKHAHQCGFDVHHGAPASAAIFRTSIEAMALIGEESMHEQNELRLATWEQDIAEKLPIMAFFYLAGHANGLKGAQGDQVDYQHASKRIVPIIRITLPSSRSDEATFVYDKNDQMVVPPQIANPRVDPTLLVPPIPPA
;
A
#
# COMPACT_ATOMS: atom_id res chain seq x y z
N MET A 1 16.32 56.08 -69.90
CA MET A 1 17.16 55.23 -69.02
C MET A 1 16.78 53.77 -69.25
N LYS A 2 17.70 53.01 -69.85
CA LYS A 2 17.83 51.55 -70.01
C LYS A 2 16.59 50.64 -70.16
N LEU A 3 16.48 50.13 -71.39
CA LEU A 3 16.05 48.82 -71.87
C LEU A 3 16.45 47.64 -70.97
N LYS A 4 15.60 46.60 -70.84
CA LYS A 4 15.97 45.18 -71.07
C LYS A 4 14.76 44.23 -71.05
N SER A 5 14.63 43.55 -72.18
CA SER A 5 13.88 42.31 -72.46
C SER A 5 14.56 41.09 -71.81
N PHE A 6 13.81 40.05 -71.41
CA PHE A 6 14.07 38.66 -71.85
C PHE A 6 13.00 37.63 -71.39
N CYS A 7 12.95 36.56 -72.17
CA CYS A 7 11.94 35.53 -72.35
C CYS A 7 12.00 34.31 -71.40
N ILE A 8 10.84 33.65 -71.26
CA ILE A 8 10.51 32.20 -71.42
C ILE A 8 11.39 31.15 -70.68
N PHE A 9 10.76 30.25 -69.90
CA PHE A 9 10.79 28.80 -70.18
C PHE A 9 9.67 28.01 -69.45
N VAL A 10 9.08 27.12 -70.23
CA VAL A 10 8.03 26.10 -69.98
C VAL A 10 8.59 24.95 -69.12
N ILE A 11 7.74 24.21 -68.40
CA ILE A 11 7.67 22.72 -68.36
C ILE A 11 6.47 22.24 -67.51
N MET A 12 5.57 21.50 -68.15
CA MET A 12 4.59 20.57 -67.55
C MET A 12 5.30 19.36 -66.93
N ALA A 13 4.79 18.81 -65.82
CA ALA A 13 4.78 17.36 -65.63
C ALA A 13 3.72 16.93 -64.59
N SER A 14 3.02 15.87 -64.95
CA SER A 14 1.82 15.30 -64.37
C SER A 14 2.11 14.23 -63.31
N SER A 15 1.05 13.84 -62.57
CA SER A 15 0.84 12.52 -61.94
C SER A 15 1.61 12.30 -60.60
N LEU A 16 1.14 11.60 -59.56
CA LEU A 16 0.29 10.41 -59.40
C LEU A 16 -0.39 10.43 -58.01
N ALA A 17 -1.48 9.68 -57.90
CA ALA A 17 -2.20 9.40 -56.68
C ALA A 17 -1.31 8.83 -55.56
N GLY A 18 -1.48 9.36 -54.34
CA GLY A 18 -1.04 8.73 -53.10
C GLY A 18 -2.26 8.33 -52.26
N ILE A 19 -2.69 7.08 -52.41
CA ILE A 19 -3.63 6.42 -51.50
C ILE A 19 -2.94 6.36 -50.13
N SER A 20 -3.45 7.11 -49.16
CA SER A 20 -3.03 6.92 -47.76
C SER A 20 -3.65 5.63 -47.24
N PRO A 21 -2.85 4.70 -46.69
CA PRO A 21 -3.38 3.46 -46.18
C PRO A 21 -4.19 3.73 -44.92
N ALA A 22 -5.44 3.27 -44.95
CA ALA A 22 -6.21 2.99 -43.77
C ALA A 22 -5.37 2.16 -42.79
N HIS A 23 -5.09 2.70 -41.62
CA HIS A 23 -5.03 1.91 -40.41
C HIS A 23 -6.18 2.39 -39.54
N ALA A 24 -7.35 1.85 -39.83
CA ALA A 24 -8.40 1.75 -38.85
C ALA A 24 -7.80 0.95 -37.67
N TYR A 25 -7.43 1.66 -36.62
CA TYR A 25 -7.17 1.04 -35.33
C TYR A 25 -8.52 0.54 -34.84
N SER A 26 -8.80 -0.73 -35.17
CA SER A 26 -9.93 -1.48 -34.64
C SER A 26 -9.81 -1.45 -33.11
N SER A 27 -10.70 -0.71 -32.46
CA SER A 27 -10.78 -0.66 -31.01
C SER A 27 -11.36 -1.99 -30.50
N GLU A 28 -10.52 -3.00 -30.33
CA GLU A 28 -10.84 -4.17 -29.49
C GLU A 28 -10.54 -3.87 -28.01
N GLY A 29 -10.99 -2.71 -27.53
CA GLY A 29 -10.86 -2.29 -26.14
C GLY A 29 -12.10 -2.67 -25.32
N GLY A 30 -12.38 -3.96 -25.16
CA GLY A 30 -13.46 -4.44 -24.29
C GLY A 30 -13.25 -4.09 -22.80
N PRO A 31 -14.23 -4.36 -21.92
CA PRO A 31 -14.18 -4.04 -20.48
C PRO A 31 -12.96 -4.62 -19.74
N VAL A 32 -12.41 -5.75 -20.21
CA VAL A 32 -11.14 -6.33 -19.70
C VAL A 32 -9.98 -5.33 -19.82
N ALA A 33 -9.93 -4.53 -20.88
CA ALA A 33 -8.91 -3.51 -21.06
C ALA A 33 -9.03 -2.40 -20.00
N LEU A 34 -10.25 -1.98 -19.63
CA LEU A 34 -10.46 -0.94 -18.62
C LEU A 34 -10.07 -1.42 -17.21
N VAL A 35 -10.39 -2.66 -16.85
CA VAL A 35 -9.91 -3.29 -15.59
C VAL A 35 -8.41 -3.42 -15.60
N GLY A 36 -7.85 -3.90 -16.72
CA GLY A 36 -6.41 -4.00 -16.90
C GLY A 36 -5.73 -2.66 -16.70
N VAL A 37 -6.27 -1.59 -17.26
CA VAL A 37 -5.78 -0.22 -17.07
C VAL A 37 -5.93 0.24 -15.62
N ALA A 38 -7.05 -0.06 -14.94
CA ALA A 38 -7.24 0.29 -13.53
C ALA A 38 -6.27 -0.48 -12.61
N GLY A 39 -6.13 -1.79 -12.79
CA GLY A 39 -5.21 -2.65 -12.06
C GLY A 39 -3.75 -2.27 -12.28
N ASN A 40 -3.34 -2.01 -13.52
CA ASN A 40 -2.01 -1.51 -13.85
C ASN A 40 -1.73 -0.16 -13.18
N LYS A 41 -2.72 0.75 -13.12
CA LYS A 41 -2.59 2.02 -12.37
C LYS A 41 -2.40 1.79 -10.87
N VAL A 42 -3.10 0.83 -10.27
CA VAL A 42 -2.89 0.46 -8.85
C VAL A 42 -1.48 -0.10 -8.64
N ALA A 43 -1.02 -1.01 -9.49
CA ALA A 43 0.36 -1.54 -9.44
C ALA A 43 1.42 -0.43 -9.57
N GLN A 44 1.21 0.51 -10.50
CA GLN A 44 2.07 1.68 -10.68
C GLN A 44 2.05 2.59 -9.45
N GLN A 45 0.87 2.85 -8.86
CA GLN A 45 0.75 3.64 -7.64
C GLN A 45 1.47 2.98 -6.46
N LEU A 46 1.38 1.66 -6.30
CA LEU A 46 2.11 0.94 -5.26
C LEU A 46 3.62 1.04 -5.45
N THR A 47 4.09 0.95 -6.70
CA THR A 47 5.50 1.15 -7.05
C THR A 47 5.96 2.57 -6.73
N ASN A 48 5.15 3.59 -7.03
CA ASN A 48 5.44 4.98 -6.69
C ASN A 48 5.46 5.21 -5.18
N ASN A 49 4.50 4.65 -4.44
CA ASN A 49 4.43 4.76 -2.99
C ASN A 49 5.67 4.12 -2.34
N TYR A 50 6.04 2.92 -2.79
CA TYR A 50 7.21 2.19 -2.30
C TYR A 50 8.53 2.97 -2.52
N ASN A 51 8.67 3.64 -3.67
CA ASN A 51 9.86 4.43 -3.99
C ASN A 51 9.86 5.85 -3.39
N ASN A 52 8.73 6.32 -2.84
CA ASN A 52 8.61 7.67 -2.30
C ASN A 52 9.21 7.75 -0.88
N LEU A 53 10.43 8.29 -0.78
CA LEU A 53 11.16 8.47 0.48
C LEU A 53 10.87 9.80 1.19
N ALA A 54 9.72 10.43 0.92
CA ALA A 54 9.34 11.65 1.61
C ALA A 54 9.38 11.43 3.14
N PRO A 55 9.98 12.37 3.90
CA PRO A 55 10.09 12.24 5.36
C PRO A 55 8.74 12.42 6.06
N ASP A 56 7.83 13.17 5.42
CA ASP A 56 6.48 13.45 5.90
C ASP A 56 5.56 13.75 4.71
N CYS A 57 4.29 14.00 5.00
CA CYS A 57 3.27 14.31 4.00
C CYS A 57 2.94 15.81 3.92
N GLY A 58 3.95 16.67 4.12
CA GLY A 58 3.93 18.13 3.99
C GLY A 58 3.86 18.90 5.33
N ARG A 59 3.82 18.20 6.47
CA ARG A 59 3.73 18.79 7.82
C ARG A 59 4.33 17.84 8.86
N ALA A 60 4.91 18.40 9.93
CA ALA A 60 5.54 17.64 11.03
C ALA A 60 4.58 16.70 11.80
N THR A 61 3.26 16.92 11.70
CA THR A 61 2.22 16.08 12.32
C THR A 61 1.52 15.17 11.31
N ASN A 62 2.07 15.02 10.10
CA ASN A 62 1.49 14.24 9.02
C ASN A 62 2.52 13.18 8.55
N PRO A 63 2.61 12.02 9.21
CA PRO A 63 3.64 11.02 8.95
C PRO A 63 3.61 10.45 7.54
N ALA A 64 4.76 9.94 7.09
CA ALA A 64 4.96 9.47 5.73
C ALA A 64 4.01 8.32 5.30
N PHE A 65 3.50 7.51 6.24
CA PHE A 65 2.52 6.46 5.94
C PHE A 65 1.20 6.99 5.36
N ARG A 66 0.91 8.30 5.50
CA ARG A 66 -0.29 8.89 4.92
C ARG A 66 -0.17 9.14 3.41
N CYS A 67 1.04 9.12 2.82
CA CYS A 67 1.24 9.45 1.39
C CYS A 67 2.33 8.65 0.68
N SER A 68 3.00 7.75 1.38
CA SER A 68 4.07 6.90 0.85
C SER A 68 4.04 5.52 1.50
N GLY A 69 4.86 4.62 0.97
CA GLY A 69 4.92 3.23 1.41
C GLY A 69 3.65 2.44 1.11
N VAL A 70 3.74 1.14 1.35
CA VAL A 70 2.66 0.18 1.16
C VAL A 70 2.27 -0.35 2.53
N MET A 71 1.13 0.11 3.02
CA MET A 71 0.51 -0.36 4.26
C MET A 71 -0.32 -1.61 3.95
N LEU A 72 0.17 -2.76 4.37
CA LEU A 72 -0.40 -4.06 4.02
C LEU A 72 -0.62 -4.94 5.25
N ARG A 73 -1.63 -5.79 5.20
CA ARG A 73 -1.92 -6.76 6.25
C ARG A 73 -2.06 -8.14 5.63
N GLY A 74 -1.31 -9.11 6.16
CA GLY A 74 -1.52 -10.52 5.85
C GLY A 74 -2.85 -11.00 6.42
N THR A 75 -3.60 -11.76 5.63
CA THR A 75 -4.90 -12.33 6.01
C THR A 75 -5.02 -13.76 5.51
N GLU A 76 -6.06 -14.46 5.95
CA GLU A 76 -6.46 -15.75 5.40
C GLU A 76 -7.94 -15.66 4.99
N HIS A 77 -8.22 -16.10 3.76
CA HIS A 77 -9.58 -16.16 3.25
C HIS A 77 -10.38 -17.23 3.99
N SER A 78 -11.65 -16.95 4.28
CA SER A 78 -12.57 -17.87 4.93
C SER A 78 -13.99 -17.64 4.45
N SER A 79 -14.81 -18.69 4.48
CA SER A 79 -16.26 -18.58 4.29
C SER A 79 -17.02 -18.23 5.58
N GLN A 80 -16.33 -18.20 6.73
CA GLN A 80 -16.94 -17.98 8.04
C GLN A 80 -16.84 -16.53 8.52
N TYR A 81 -15.93 -15.75 7.94
CA TYR A 81 -15.69 -14.35 8.29
C TYR A 81 -15.07 -13.63 7.09
N HIS A 82 -15.18 -12.31 7.07
CA HIS A 82 -14.53 -11.48 6.06
C HIS A 82 -13.08 -11.17 6.44
N SER A 83 -12.14 -11.32 5.51
CA SER A 83 -10.70 -11.14 5.78
C SER A 83 -10.31 -9.71 6.18
N TRP A 84 -11.15 -8.72 5.87
CA TRP A 84 -10.97 -7.32 6.28
C TRP A 84 -11.66 -6.95 7.61
N ASN A 85 -12.36 -7.89 8.25
CA ASN A 85 -12.93 -7.62 9.56
C ASN A 85 -11.86 -7.78 10.65
N PRO A 86 -11.84 -6.92 11.68
CA PRO A 86 -10.98 -7.14 12.83
C PRO A 86 -11.31 -8.48 13.50
N SER A 87 -10.29 -9.29 13.79
CA SER A 87 -10.46 -10.56 14.50
C SER A 87 -10.98 -10.33 15.93
N PRO A 88 -11.54 -11.35 16.60
CA PRO A 88 -11.95 -11.22 18.00
C PRO A 88 -10.84 -10.69 18.93
N ALA A 89 -9.59 -11.12 18.72
CA ALA A 89 -8.44 -10.61 19.46
C ALA A 89 -8.14 -9.13 19.14
N SER A 90 -8.29 -8.73 17.88
CA SER A 90 -8.19 -7.33 17.49
C SER A 90 -9.28 -6.47 18.12
N VAL A 91 -10.55 -6.93 18.08
CA VAL A 91 -11.68 -6.24 18.73
C VAL A 91 -11.43 -6.10 20.24
N SER A 92 -10.98 -7.17 20.89
CA SER A 92 -10.71 -7.16 22.34
C SER A 92 -9.55 -6.24 22.73
N SER A 93 -8.47 -6.20 21.94
CA SER A 93 -7.34 -5.30 22.20
C SER A 93 -7.65 -3.86 21.79
N GLY A 94 -8.49 -3.67 20.76
CA GLY A 94 -8.75 -2.36 20.14
C GLY A 94 -7.74 -1.99 19.06
N GLY A 95 -6.92 -2.94 18.58
CA GLY A 95 -6.03 -2.70 17.45
C GLY A 95 -5.83 -3.86 16.48
N VAL A 96 -5.41 -3.51 15.27
CA VAL A 96 -5.16 -4.40 14.13
C VAL A 96 -3.75 -4.18 13.61
N SER A 97 -2.98 -5.26 13.45
CA SER A 97 -1.59 -5.16 12.99
C SER A 97 -1.47 -5.08 11.47
N PHE A 98 -0.62 -4.20 11.00
CA PHE A 98 -0.23 -4.03 9.60
C PHE A 98 1.30 -3.98 9.50
N SER A 99 1.84 -4.18 8.31
CA SER A 99 3.23 -3.91 8.00
C SER A 99 3.32 -2.71 7.05
N TYR A 100 4.49 -2.07 7.04
CA TYR A 100 4.78 -0.91 6.21
C TYR A 100 6.00 -1.17 5.33
N LEU A 101 5.76 -1.44 4.05
CA LEU A 101 6.80 -1.73 3.07
C LEU A 101 7.15 -0.49 2.25
N ARG A 102 8.41 -0.08 2.31
CA ARG A 102 8.98 1.03 1.56
C ARG A 102 10.44 0.72 1.22
N LYS A 103 11.02 1.44 0.27
CA LYS A 103 12.40 1.24 -0.18
C LYS A 103 13.44 1.30 0.95
N ASP A 104 13.15 2.00 2.05
CA ASP A 104 13.98 2.10 3.25
C ASP A 104 13.46 1.26 4.45
N SER A 105 12.36 0.51 4.29
CA SER A 105 11.75 -0.34 5.32
C SER A 105 11.43 -1.76 4.80
N LYS A 106 12.44 -2.37 4.16
CA LYS A 106 12.33 -3.68 3.49
C LYS A 106 12.30 -4.85 4.48
N PHE A 107 11.48 -5.87 4.19
CA PHE A 107 11.40 -7.17 4.86
C PHE A 107 11.04 -8.26 3.84
N SER A 108 11.39 -9.52 4.13
CA SER A 108 11.25 -10.65 3.20
C SER A 108 10.07 -11.59 3.47
N LYS A 109 9.36 -11.42 4.60
CA LYS A 109 8.23 -12.27 4.99
C LYS A 109 7.09 -11.48 5.63
N LEU A 110 5.93 -12.13 5.76
CA LEU A 110 4.80 -11.64 6.54
C LEU A 110 4.65 -12.45 7.83
N ALA A 111 3.95 -11.85 8.80
CA ALA A 111 3.62 -12.51 10.07
C ALA A 111 2.89 -13.84 9.82
N TYR A 112 3.13 -14.81 10.71
CA TYR A 112 2.51 -16.15 10.71
C TYR A 112 2.64 -16.94 9.38
N GLY A 113 3.53 -16.53 8.48
CA GLY A 113 3.69 -17.17 7.17
C GLY A 113 2.54 -16.86 6.19
N TYR A 114 1.78 -15.78 6.41
CA TYR A 114 0.76 -15.34 5.46
C TYR A 114 1.37 -15.13 4.07
N SER A 115 0.58 -15.45 3.05
CA SER A 115 0.97 -15.32 1.65
C SER A 115 -0.02 -14.53 0.79
N ASN A 116 -1.06 -13.98 1.42
CA ASN A 116 -2.04 -13.07 0.83
C ASN A 116 -2.54 -12.09 1.87
N GLY A 117 -3.28 -11.08 1.41
CA GLY A 117 -3.75 -10.04 2.28
C GLY A 117 -4.42 -8.89 1.55
N LEU A 118 -4.55 -7.78 2.27
CA LEU A 118 -5.11 -6.53 1.77
C LEU A 118 -4.10 -5.38 1.88
N ILE A 119 -4.30 -4.36 1.04
CA ILE A 119 -3.51 -3.14 1.03
C ILE A 119 -4.46 -1.94 1.20
N PHE A 120 -4.14 -1.07 2.14
CA PHE A 120 -4.85 0.19 2.32
C PHE A 120 -4.29 1.30 1.44
N VAL A 121 -5.18 2.15 0.94
CA VAL A 121 -4.85 3.43 0.31
C VAL A 121 -4.08 4.29 1.32
N PRO A 122 -2.96 4.94 0.93
CA PRO A 122 -2.38 5.99 1.76
C PRO A 122 -3.40 7.10 1.98
N TYR A 123 -3.69 7.41 3.24
CA TYR A 123 -4.86 8.20 3.64
C TYR A 123 -4.94 9.60 3.03
N LYS A 124 -3.82 10.23 2.64
CA LYS A 124 -3.81 11.52 1.93
C LYS A 124 -4.56 11.46 0.59
N TYR A 125 -4.64 10.29 -0.04
CA TYR A 125 -5.35 10.08 -1.30
C TYR A 125 -6.80 9.59 -1.10
N ASN A 126 -7.23 9.46 0.16
CA ASN A 126 -8.59 9.07 0.48
C ASN A 126 -9.53 10.28 0.34
N ILE A 127 -9.99 10.54 -0.87
CA ILE A 127 -10.83 11.71 -1.19
C ILE A 127 -12.33 11.43 -1.14
N LYS A 128 -12.75 10.22 -0.77
CA LYS A 128 -14.16 9.83 -0.77
C LYS A 128 -14.81 10.18 0.57
N GLN A 129 -15.95 10.86 0.51
CA GLN A 129 -16.83 10.99 1.66
C GLN A 129 -17.20 9.59 2.18
N ASN A 130 -17.20 9.40 3.50
CA ASN A 130 -17.60 8.17 4.21
C ASN A 130 -16.63 6.97 4.09
N VAL A 131 -15.39 7.16 3.63
CA VAL A 131 -14.35 6.13 3.81
C VAL A 131 -13.67 6.33 5.16
N VAL A 132 -13.57 5.28 5.96
CA VAL A 132 -12.89 5.34 7.26
C VAL A 132 -11.38 5.41 7.07
N GLU A 133 -10.70 6.13 7.96
CA GLU A 133 -9.23 6.14 8.08
C GLU A 133 -8.87 5.52 9.43
N PRO A 134 -8.68 4.19 9.52
CA PRO A 134 -8.26 3.58 10.77
C PRO A 134 -6.93 4.20 11.22
N GLU A 135 -6.95 4.81 12.39
CA GLU A 135 -5.81 5.56 12.91
C GLU A 135 -4.60 4.65 13.09
N VAL A 136 -3.42 5.07 12.64
CA VAL A 136 -2.16 4.40 13.02
C VAL A 136 -1.78 4.91 14.41
N LEU A 137 -1.82 4.04 15.40
CA LEU A 137 -1.61 4.37 16.81
C LEU A 137 -0.12 4.36 17.16
N CYS A 138 0.59 3.31 16.77
CA CYS A 138 2.01 3.18 17.03
C CYS A 138 2.74 2.40 15.92
N SER A 139 4.05 2.58 15.87
CA SER A 139 4.97 1.93 14.93
C SER A 139 6.10 1.23 15.68
N PHE A 140 6.41 0.01 15.27
CA PHE A 140 7.50 -0.81 15.77
C PHE A 140 8.48 -1.12 14.63
N PRO A 141 9.79 -0.96 14.83
CA PRO A 141 10.81 -1.28 13.80
C PRO A 141 10.82 -2.74 13.34
N ILE A 142 10.35 -3.67 14.17
CA ILE A 142 10.27 -5.11 13.94
C ILE A 142 9.06 -5.66 14.72
N ASP A 143 8.60 -6.88 14.41
CA ASP A 143 7.55 -7.59 15.13
C ASP A 143 7.62 -7.35 16.64
N ALA A 144 6.50 -6.96 17.23
CA ALA A 144 6.48 -6.48 18.60
C ALA A 144 5.65 -7.35 19.55
N ASN A 145 5.26 -8.57 19.16
CA ASN A 145 4.45 -9.43 20.01
C ASN A 145 3.17 -8.73 20.51
N THR A 146 2.51 -7.95 19.65
CA THR A 146 1.48 -6.98 20.08
C THR A 146 0.21 -7.59 20.66
N GLU A 147 -0.01 -8.89 20.49
CA GLU A 147 -1.05 -9.66 21.17
C GLU A 147 -0.89 -9.68 22.70
N ASN A 148 0.34 -9.52 23.20
CA ASN A 148 0.69 -9.56 24.62
C ASN A 148 0.90 -8.17 25.23
N ARG A 149 0.55 -7.11 24.51
CA ARG A 149 0.71 -5.71 24.92
C ARG A 149 -0.61 -5.07 25.33
N VAL A 150 -0.56 -4.24 26.36
CA VAL A 150 -1.70 -3.40 26.77
C VAL A 150 -1.92 -2.22 25.81
N ASP A 151 -2.96 -1.42 26.07
CA ASP A 151 -3.24 -0.16 25.34
C ASP A 151 -3.29 -0.34 23.82
N LYS A 152 -4.23 -1.18 23.35
CA LYS A 152 -4.40 -1.48 21.92
C LYS A 152 -3.17 -2.05 21.23
N GLY A 153 -2.23 -2.61 22.00
CA GLY A 153 -0.98 -3.17 21.52
C GLY A 153 0.16 -2.14 21.40
N CYS A 154 -0.06 -0.89 21.85
CA CYS A 154 0.94 0.18 21.84
C CYS A 154 1.59 0.41 23.21
N GLY A 155 1.06 -0.21 24.25
CA GLY A 155 1.62 -0.18 25.60
C GLY A 155 2.71 -1.22 25.83
N ALA A 156 3.02 -1.43 27.10
CA ALA A 156 4.01 -2.42 27.52
C ALA A 156 3.52 -3.85 27.27
N ASP A 157 4.46 -4.72 26.91
CA ASP A 157 4.30 -6.17 26.88
C ASP A 157 4.26 -6.72 28.30
N ASN A 158 3.41 -7.73 28.53
CA ASN A 158 3.23 -8.38 29.84
C ASN A 158 4.53 -8.95 30.43
N SER A 159 5.50 -9.32 29.60
CA SER A 159 6.81 -9.85 30.00
C SER A 159 7.79 -8.74 30.43
N PHE A 160 7.55 -7.50 29.99
CA PHE A 160 8.40 -6.34 30.26
C PHE A 160 7.56 -5.11 30.65
N PRO A 161 6.70 -5.21 31.69
CA PRO A 161 5.63 -4.24 31.96
C PRO A 161 6.12 -2.83 32.29
N THR A 162 7.37 -2.68 32.73
CA THR A 162 7.98 -1.39 33.07
C THR A 162 8.90 -0.85 31.98
N ASP A 163 9.23 -1.66 30.96
CA ASP A 163 10.37 -1.40 30.09
C ASP A 163 10.07 -1.41 28.58
N SER A 164 8.93 -1.97 28.15
CA SER A 164 8.58 -2.08 26.73
C SER A 164 7.42 -1.17 26.28
N GLY A 165 6.98 -0.22 27.09
CA GLY A 165 5.93 0.75 26.74
C GLY A 165 6.32 1.75 25.64
N PRO A 166 5.59 2.87 25.49
CA PRO A 166 5.90 3.88 24.48
C PRO A 166 7.32 4.46 24.62
N CYS A 167 8.06 4.59 23.52
CA CYS A 167 9.44 5.08 23.51
C CYS A 167 9.56 6.50 24.10
N GLN A 168 8.58 7.36 23.80
CA GLN A 168 8.54 8.75 24.25
C GLN A 168 8.43 8.85 25.78
N ALA A 169 7.67 7.94 26.41
CA ALA A 169 7.56 7.88 27.87
C ALA A 169 8.88 7.48 28.55
N ARG A 170 9.84 6.97 27.79
CA ARG A 170 11.17 6.54 28.24
C ARG A 170 12.28 7.50 27.83
N GLY A 171 11.93 8.63 27.21
CA GLY A 171 12.90 9.57 26.66
C GLY A 171 13.68 9.04 25.45
N ILE A 172 13.22 7.96 24.81
CA ILE A 172 13.80 7.42 23.59
C ILE A 172 13.21 8.18 22.40
N SER A 173 14.05 8.91 21.69
CA SER A 173 13.65 9.81 20.60
C SER A 173 14.44 9.61 19.31
N THR A 174 15.50 8.79 19.34
CA THR A 174 16.37 8.50 18.19
C THR A 174 16.48 7.00 17.92
N ALA A 175 16.87 6.66 16.70
CA ALA A 175 17.06 5.27 16.30
C ALA A 175 18.18 4.60 17.11
N SER A 176 19.26 5.32 17.42
CA SER A 176 20.38 4.81 18.22
C SER A 176 19.99 4.55 19.68
N GLU A 177 19.16 5.42 20.27
CA GLU A 177 18.61 5.19 21.61
C GLU A 177 17.69 3.98 21.62
N TRP A 178 16.84 3.83 20.59
CA TRP A 178 16.00 2.64 20.43
C TRP A 178 16.84 1.37 20.29
N LEU A 179 17.90 1.38 19.47
CA LEU A 179 18.81 0.23 19.31
C LEU A 179 19.49 -0.14 20.64
N SER A 180 19.91 0.88 21.40
CA SER A 180 20.52 0.68 22.72
C SER A 180 19.54 0.02 23.68
N HIS A 181 18.28 0.49 23.71
CA HIS A 181 17.20 -0.12 24.49
C HIS A 181 16.89 -1.55 24.01
N TYR A 182 16.71 -1.75 22.71
CA TYR A 182 16.40 -3.04 22.09
C TYR A 182 17.41 -4.15 22.43
N ASN A 183 18.69 -3.78 22.57
CA ASN A 183 19.75 -4.71 22.94
C ASN A 183 19.95 -4.86 24.46
N ASN A 184 19.31 -4.02 25.28
CA ASN A 184 19.45 -4.03 26.73
C ASN A 184 18.52 -5.05 27.41
N THR A 185 18.55 -6.30 26.94
CA THR A 185 17.83 -7.41 27.56
C THR A 185 18.50 -8.74 27.22
N ASN A 186 18.39 -9.69 28.15
CA ASN A 186 18.72 -11.10 27.90
C ASN A 186 17.48 -11.94 27.55
N GLY A 187 16.28 -11.32 27.54
CA GLY A 187 15.03 -11.98 27.20
C GLY A 187 14.63 -11.76 25.73
N ASN A 188 13.33 -11.92 25.44
CA ASN A 188 12.81 -11.69 24.10
C ASN A 188 12.84 -10.20 23.75
N LYS A 189 13.71 -9.82 22.80
CA LYS A 189 13.87 -8.43 22.34
C LYS A 189 12.61 -7.88 21.68
N HIS A 190 11.83 -8.71 20.99
CA HIS A 190 10.60 -8.28 20.30
C HIS A 190 9.53 -7.84 21.31
N ALA A 191 9.45 -8.53 22.44
CA ALA A 191 8.61 -8.15 23.59
C ALA A 191 9.20 -7.00 24.42
N HIS A 192 10.52 -6.85 24.49
CA HIS A 192 11.20 -5.81 25.28
C HIS A 192 11.25 -4.44 24.59
N GLN A 193 11.21 -4.40 23.26
CA GLN A 193 11.30 -3.15 22.50
C GLN A 193 10.20 -2.16 22.92
N CYS A 194 10.53 -0.86 22.93
CA CYS A 194 9.52 0.19 23.02
C CYS A 194 8.88 0.44 21.64
N GLY A 195 7.63 0.92 21.64
CA GLY A 195 6.90 1.33 20.44
C GLY A 195 6.88 2.83 20.25
N PHE A 196 6.98 3.31 19.00
CA PHE A 196 6.89 4.72 18.69
C PHE A 196 5.43 5.16 18.59
N ASP A 197 5.01 6.03 19.51
CA ASP A 197 3.66 6.60 19.50
C ASP A 197 3.46 7.62 18.36
N VAL A 198 2.58 7.28 17.40
CA VAL A 198 2.31 8.08 16.20
C VAL A 198 0.83 8.42 16.05
N HIS A 199 0.04 8.29 17.12
CA HIS A 199 -1.38 8.58 17.12
C HIS A 199 -1.68 10.01 16.64
N HIS A 200 -2.91 10.22 16.19
CA HIS A 200 -3.38 11.51 15.74
C HIS A 200 -3.32 12.53 16.88
N GLY A 201 -2.55 13.60 16.67
CA GLY A 201 -2.33 14.64 17.69
C GLY A 201 -1.02 14.49 18.46
N ALA A 202 -0.29 13.36 18.31
CA ALA A 202 1.06 13.23 18.85
C ALA A 202 1.97 14.33 18.29
N PRO A 203 2.67 15.10 19.15
CA PRO A 203 3.63 16.11 18.69
C PRO A 203 4.73 15.48 17.84
N ALA A 204 5.05 16.09 16.71
CA ALA A 204 6.12 15.62 15.81
C ALA A 204 5.96 14.16 15.35
N SER A 205 4.74 13.65 15.23
CA SER A 205 4.43 12.28 14.79
C SER A 205 5.15 11.88 13.50
N ALA A 206 5.40 12.81 12.58
CA ALA A 206 6.14 12.51 11.36
C ALA A 206 7.61 12.21 11.61
N ALA A 207 8.26 12.99 12.49
CA ALA A 207 9.65 12.73 12.89
C ALA A 207 9.75 11.43 13.69
N ILE A 208 8.82 11.18 14.61
CA ILE A 208 8.72 9.94 15.39
C ILE A 208 8.60 8.72 14.46
N PHE A 209 7.67 8.76 13.50
CA PHE A 209 7.50 7.67 12.54
C PHE A 209 8.76 7.43 11.71
N ARG A 210 9.43 8.51 11.28
CA ARG A 210 10.72 8.41 10.58
C ARG A 210 11.76 7.71 11.44
N THR A 211 11.83 8.03 12.74
CA THR A 211 12.73 7.34 13.68
C THR A 211 12.46 5.85 13.77
N SER A 212 11.20 5.40 13.67
CA SER A 212 10.87 3.97 13.60
C SER A 212 11.48 3.29 12.36
N ILE A 213 11.50 3.98 11.21
CA ILE A 213 12.12 3.46 9.98
C ILE A 213 13.65 3.47 10.08
N GLU A 214 14.22 4.55 10.64
CA GLU A 214 15.66 4.65 10.88
C GLU A 214 16.15 3.55 11.85
N ALA A 215 15.38 3.23 12.89
CA ALA A 215 15.65 2.14 13.83
C ALA A 215 15.63 0.77 13.13
N MET A 216 14.68 0.54 12.22
CA MET A 216 14.62 -0.68 11.41
C MET A 216 15.88 -0.84 10.55
N ALA A 217 16.43 0.26 10.03
CA ALA A 217 17.68 0.22 9.26
C ALA A 217 18.90 -0.18 10.11
N LEU A 218 18.92 0.16 11.41
CA LEU A 218 20.01 -0.21 12.32
C LEU A 218 20.04 -1.70 12.66
N ILE A 219 18.89 -2.38 12.65
CA ILE A 219 18.78 -3.84 12.81
C ILE A 219 18.67 -4.54 11.45
N GLY A 220 19.43 -4.04 10.46
CA GLY A 220 19.31 -4.36 9.05
C GLY A 220 19.22 -5.86 8.73
N GLU A 221 20.06 -6.68 9.34
CA GLU A 221 20.10 -8.12 9.14
C GLU A 221 18.87 -8.83 9.72
N GLU A 222 18.45 -8.44 10.94
CA GLU A 222 17.31 -9.05 11.62
C GLU A 222 15.99 -8.65 10.93
N SER A 223 15.81 -7.36 10.68
CA SER A 223 14.57 -6.85 10.09
C SER A 223 14.40 -7.19 8.60
N MET A 224 15.43 -7.73 7.93
CA MET A 224 15.20 -8.32 6.61
C MET A 224 14.44 -9.64 6.70
N HIS A 225 14.58 -10.37 7.80
CA HIS A 225 14.02 -11.71 8.01
C HIS A 225 12.80 -11.70 8.94
N GLU A 226 12.29 -10.52 9.28
CA GLU A 226 11.11 -10.31 10.11
C GLU A 226 10.39 -9.03 9.66
N GLN A 227 9.05 -9.06 9.63
CA GLN A 227 8.26 -7.87 9.31
C GLN A 227 8.41 -6.77 10.38
N ASN A 228 8.21 -5.53 9.97
CA ASN A 228 7.87 -4.46 10.90
C ASN A 228 6.37 -4.49 11.24
N GLU A 229 5.98 -3.69 12.22
CA GLU A 229 4.61 -3.69 12.70
C GLU A 229 4.08 -2.28 12.98
N LEU A 230 2.94 -1.96 12.36
CA LEU A 230 2.07 -0.86 12.73
C LEU A 230 0.87 -1.42 13.49
N ARG A 231 0.43 -0.71 14.53
CA ARG A 231 -0.87 -0.96 15.17
C ARG A 231 -1.86 0.10 14.76
N LEU A 232 -2.91 -0.32 14.07
CA LEU A 232 -4.02 0.54 13.69
C LEU A 232 -5.17 0.38 14.68
N ALA A 233 -5.95 1.42 14.93
CA ALA A 233 -7.21 1.32 15.66
C ALA A 233 -8.18 0.38 14.93
N THR A 234 -8.97 -0.37 15.70
CA THR A 234 -10.04 -1.19 15.12
C THR A 234 -11.13 -0.35 14.48
N TRP A 235 -11.85 -0.96 13.55
CA TRP A 235 -13.05 -0.42 12.91
C TRP A 235 -14.25 -1.34 13.15
N GLU A 236 -15.44 -0.87 12.76
CA GLU A 236 -16.68 -1.66 12.86
C GLU A 236 -16.60 -2.93 12.01
N GLN A 237 -17.35 -3.97 12.39
CA GLN A 237 -17.50 -5.16 11.57
C GLN A 237 -18.35 -4.83 10.33
N ASP A 238 -18.11 -5.53 9.22
CA ASP A 238 -19.02 -5.59 8.07
C ASP A 238 -19.28 -4.25 7.35
N ILE A 239 -18.29 -3.35 7.35
CA ILE A 239 -18.33 -2.05 6.66
C ILE A 239 -17.46 -2.02 5.39
N ALA A 240 -17.45 -3.11 4.62
CA ALA A 240 -16.53 -3.32 3.48
C ALA A 240 -16.50 -2.12 2.52
N GLU A 241 -17.65 -1.51 2.24
CA GLU A 241 -17.81 -0.35 1.37
C GLU A 241 -17.09 0.91 1.86
N LYS A 242 -16.93 1.04 3.19
CA LYS A 242 -16.28 2.18 3.85
C LYS A 242 -14.78 1.98 4.05
N LEU A 243 -14.24 0.78 3.82
CA LEU A 243 -12.81 0.53 4.06
C LEU A 243 -11.92 1.08 2.92
N PRO A 244 -10.71 1.58 3.26
CA PRO A 244 -9.79 2.16 2.28
C PRO A 244 -8.99 1.09 1.53
N ILE A 245 -9.58 -0.09 1.24
CA ILE A 245 -8.88 -1.15 0.51
C ILE A 245 -8.69 -0.74 -0.96
N MET A 246 -7.42 -0.69 -1.42
CA MET A 246 -7.08 -0.45 -2.83
C MET A 246 -6.78 -1.72 -3.62
N ALA A 247 -6.36 -2.79 -2.94
CA ALA A 247 -6.01 -4.05 -3.56
C ALA A 247 -6.07 -5.19 -2.54
N PHE A 248 -6.37 -6.38 -3.03
CA PHE A 248 -5.89 -7.61 -2.41
C PHE A 248 -4.54 -7.97 -3.02
N PHE A 249 -3.76 -8.78 -2.31
CA PHE A 249 -2.46 -9.20 -2.81
C PHE A 249 -2.19 -10.66 -2.50
N TYR A 250 -1.23 -11.23 -3.23
CA TYR A 250 -0.55 -12.47 -2.86
C TYR A 250 0.94 -12.37 -3.12
N LEU A 251 1.73 -13.20 -2.44
CA LEU A 251 3.17 -13.29 -2.64
C LEU A 251 3.52 -14.19 -3.83
N ALA A 252 4.42 -13.72 -4.69
CA ALA A 252 4.90 -14.46 -5.85
C ALA A 252 5.46 -15.83 -5.43
N GLY A 253 5.07 -16.89 -6.14
CA GLY A 253 5.45 -18.27 -5.81
C GLY A 253 4.50 -18.99 -4.85
N HIS A 254 3.50 -18.31 -4.28
CA HIS A 254 2.55 -18.90 -3.35
C HIS A 254 1.17 -19.12 -3.99
N ALA A 255 0.95 -20.29 -4.59
CA ALA A 255 -0.31 -20.64 -5.26
C ALA A 255 -1.54 -20.61 -4.31
N ASN A 256 -1.36 -20.98 -3.04
CA ASN A 256 -2.43 -20.87 -2.04
C ASN A 256 -2.73 -19.40 -1.69
N GLY A 257 -1.71 -18.53 -1.67
CA GLY A 257 -1.91 -17.09 -1.51
C GLY A 257 -2.75 -16.50 -2.64
N LEU A 258 -2.49 -16.89 -3.90
CA LEU A 258 -3.32 -16.47 -5.03
C LEU A 258 -4.79 -16.90 -4.83
N LYS A 259 -5.03 -18.16 -4.46
CA LYS A 259 -6.40 -18.66 -4.18
C LYS A 259 -7.08 -17.86 -3.05
N GLY A 260 -6.35 -17.53 -1.99
CA GLY A 260 -6.85 -16.69 -0.90
C GLY A 260 -7.25 -15.29 -1.38
N ALA A 261 -6.35 -14.61 -2.10
CA ALA A 261 -6.62 -13.29 -2.67
C ALA A 261 -7.80 -13.28 -3.65
N GLN A 262 -7.96 -14.35 -4.43
CA GLN A 262 -9.10 -14.56 -5.32
C GLN A 262 -10.42 -14.71 -4.58
N GLY A 263 -10.44 -15.50 -3.50
CA GLY A 263 -11.60 -15.62 -2.62
C GLY A 263 -11.97 -14.29 -1.98
N ASP A 264 -10.97 -13.58 -1.43
CA ASP A 264 -11.16 -12.27 -0.82
C ASP A 264 -11.67 -11.21 -1.83
N GLN A 265 -11.20 -11.23 -3.07
CA GLN A 265 -11.69 -10.33 -4.12
C GLN A 265 -13.17 -10.57 -4.45
N VAL A 266 -13.59 -11.83 -4.56
CA VAL A 266 -14.99 -12.20 -4.83
C VAL A 266 -15.89 -11.78 -3.67
N ASP A 267 -15.49 -12.14 -2.45
CA ASP A 267 -16.22 -11.82 -1.24
C ASP A 267 -16.37 -10.29 -1.05
N TYR A 268 -15.28 -9.56 -1.23
CA TYR A 268 -15.30 -8.10 -1.11
C TYR A 268 -16.19 -7.43 -2.15
N GLN A 269 -16.22 -7.91 -3.40
CA GLN A 269 -17.16 -7.37 -4.38
C GLN A 269 -18.60 -7.68 -3.99
N HIS A 270 -18.88 -8.87 -3.46
CA HIS A 270 -20.21 -9.23 -3.01
C HIS A 270 -20.68 -8.31 -1.86
N ALA A 271 -19.82 -8.06 -0.88
CA ALA A 271 -20.12 -7.24 0.29
C ALA A 271 -20.19 -5.74 -0.04
N SER A 272 -19.17 -5.19 -0.71
CA SER A 272 -19.01 -3.74 -0.92
C SER A 272 -19.56 -3.21 -2.24
N LYS A 273 -19.84 -4.09 -3.21
CA LYS A 273 -20.10 -3.77 -4.63
C LYS A 273 -18.93 -3.06 -5.33
N ARG A 274 -17.77 -2.93 -4.69
CA ARG A 274 -16.56 -2.35 -5.25
C ARG A 274 -15.69 -3.46 -5.86
N ILE A 275 -14.98 -3.11 -6.92
CA ILE A 275 -13.98 -3.99 -7.54
C ILE A 275 -12.60 -3.39 -7.23
N VAL A 276 -11.75 -4.18 -6.60
CA VAL A 276 -10.33 -3.87 -6.36
C VAL A 276 -9.48 -4.97 -7.00
N PRO A 277 -8.33 -4.63 -7.61
CA PRO A 277 -7.48 -5.63 -8.24
C PRO A 277 -6.79 -6.52 -7.20
N ILE A 278 -6.41 -7.71 -7.65
CA ILE A 278 -5.37 -8.52 -7.01
C ILE A 278 -4.02 -8.11 -7.59
N ILE A 279 -3.06 -7.85 -6.71
CA ILE A 279 -1.68 -7.49 -7.06
C ILE A 279 -0.75 -8.59 -6.58
N ARG A 280 0.05 -9.14 -7.50
CA ARG A 280 1.17 -10.02 -7.12
C ARG A 280 2.31 -9.17 -6.57
N ILE A 281 2.74 -9.49 -5.36
CA ILE A 281 3.90 -8.88 -4.70
C ILE A 281 5.08 -9.85 -4.73
N THR A 282 6.23 -9.39 -5.17
CA THR A 282 7.52 -10.05 -4.85
C THR A 282 8.18 -9.22 -3.76
N LEU A 283 8.36 -9.81 -2.57
CA LEU A 283 9.12 -9.18 -1.48
C LEU A 283 10.63 -9.25 -1.77
N PRO A 284 11.42 -8.28 -1.29
CA PRO A 284 12.87 -8.31 -1.44
C PRO A 284 13.47 -9.46 -0.62
N SER A 285 14.38 -10.24 -1.22
CA SER A 285 15.16 -11.27 -0.51
C SER A 285 16.36 -10.71 0.25
N SER A 286 16.84 -9.53 -0.14
CA SER A 286 17.99 -8.84 0.46
C SER A 286 17.79 -7.32 0.41
N ARG A 287 18.67 -6.56 1.08
CA ARG A 287 18.62 -5.09 1.09
C ARG A 287 18.83 -4.47 -0.29
N SER A 288 19.58 -5.13 -1.18
CA SER A 288 19.81 -4.69 -2.56
C SER A 288 18.64 -4.98 -3.49
N ASP A 289 17.75 -5.90 -3.12
CA ASP A 289 16.58 -6.25 -3.94
C ASP A 289 15.44 -5.26 -3.71
N GLU A 290 14.57 -5.11 -4.69
CA GLU A 290 13.41 -4.22 -4.60
C GLU A 290 12.11 -5.02 -4.59
N ALA A 291 11.13 -4.54 -3.81
CA ALA A 291 9.77 -5.06 -3.91
C ALA A 291 9.18 -4.73 -5.29
N THR A 292 8.41 -5.66 -5.85
CA THR A 292 7.69 -5.42 -7.12
C THR A 292 6.20 -5.67 -6.94
N PHE A 293 5.40 -4.90 -7.69
CA PHE A 293 3.94 -4.92 -7.65
C PHE A 293 3.44 -5.12 -9.07
N VAL A 294 2.84 -6.28 -9.34
CA VAL A 294 2.43 -6.67 -10.70
C VAL A 294 0.94 -6.97 -10.71
N TYR A 295 0.22 -6.32 -11.62
CA TYR A 295 -1.13 -6.72 -11.99
C TYR A 295 -1.06 -7.73 -13.13
N ASP A 296 -1.73 -8.87 -12.96
CA ASP A 296 -2.02 -9.82 -14.04
C ASP A 296 -3.54 -9.98 -14.15
N LYS A 297 -4.08 -9.86 -15.36
CA LYS A 297 -5.50 -10.04 -15.63
C LYS A 297 -5.97 -11.48 -15.33
N ASN A 298 -5.07 -12.46 -15.41
CA ASN A 298 -5.39 -13.87 -15.19
C ASN A 298 -5.47 -14.22 -13.70
N ASP A 299 -4.98 -13.34 -12.83
CA ASP A 299 -5.09 -13.50 -11.38
C ASP A 299 -6.48 -13.08 -10.87
N GLN A 300 -7.24 -12.31 -11.66
CA GLN A 300 -8.50 -11.70 -11.25
C GLN A 300 -9.69 -12.68 -11.41
N MET A 301 -10.56 -12.73 -10.40
CA MET A 301 -11.84 -13.46 -10.45
C MET A 301 -13.03 -12.55 -10.70
N VAL A 302 -12.91 -11.26 -10.33
CA VAL A 302 -13.97 -10.28 -10.52
C VAL A 302 -13.54 -9.25 -11.54
N VAL A 303 -14.32 -9.14 -12.62
CA VAL A 303 -14.23 -8.09 -13.62
C VAL A 303 -15.56 -7.32 -13.65
N PRO A 304 -15.58 -5.99 -13.89
CA PRO A 304 -16.79 -5.21 -14.00
C PRO A 304 -17.75 -5.84 -15.01
N PRO A 305 -19.04 -5.94 -14.68
CA PRO A 305 -20.06 -6.28 -15.65
C PRO A 305 -20.03 -5.24 -16.78
N GLN A 306 -20.25 -5.71 -18.01
CA GLN A 306 -20.52 -4.86 -19.17
C GLN A 306 -21.54 -3.78 -18.75
N ILE A 307 -21.22 -2.48 -18.86
CA ILE A 307 -22.22 -1.43 -18.68
C ILE A 307 -23.19 -1.56 -19.86
N ALA A 308 -24.26 -2.33 -19.69
CA ALA A 308 -25.39 -2.33 -20.58
C ALA A 308 -26.03 -0.94 -20.50
N ASN A 309 -25.80 -0.11 -21.53
CA ASN A 309 -26.27 1.26 -21.71
C ASN A 309 -25.69 2.34 -20.77
N PRO A 310 -24.62 3.05 -21.16
CA PRO A 310 -24.29 4.33 -20.55
C PRO A 310 -25.26 5.38 -21.11
N ARG A 311 -26.34 5.69 -20.38
CA ARG A 311 -26.90 7.04 -20.43
C ARG A 311 -26.32 7.80 -19.25
N VAL A 312 -25.64 8.88 -19.59
CA VAL A 312 -25.12 9.95 -18.72
C VAL A 312 -23.70 9.69 -18.18
N ASP A 313 -22.85 10.63 -18.60
CA ASP A 313 -21.48 11.00 -18.21
C ASP A 313 -20.78 10.16 -17.11
N PRO A 314 -19.70 9.42 -17.45
CA PRO A 314 -18.92 8.68 -16.45
C PRO A 314 -18.16 9.66 -15.55
N THR A 315 -18.71 9.91 -14.37
CA THR A 315 -17.95 10.53 -13.28
C THR A 315 -16.76 9.63 -12.95
N LEU A 316 -15.55 10.20 -13.04
CA LEU A 316 -14.27 9.56 -12.76
C LEU A 316 -14.26 8.91 -11.36
N LEU A 317 -14.22 7.56 -11.29
CA LEU A 317 -13.96 6.81 -10.06
C LEU A 317 -12.47 6.78 -9.66
N VAL A 318 -11.65 7.68 -10.22
CA VAL A 318 -10.24 7.85 -9.85
C VAL A 318 -10.04 9.32 -9.45
N PRO A 319 -9.56 9.60 -8.23
CA PRO A 319 -9.14 10.94 -7.83
C PRO A 319 -8.13 11.51 -8.84
N PRO A 320 -8.20 12.80 -9.21
CA PRO A 320 -7.13 13.41 -9.98
C PRO A 320 -5.83 13.35 -9.19
N ILE A 321 -4.79 12.82 -9.84
CA ILE A 321 -3.40 12.84 -9.38
C ILE A 321 -2.96 14.32 -9.36
N PRO A 322 -2.57 14.90 -8.21
CA PRO A 322 -1.96 16.22 -8.21
C PRO A 322 -0.60 16.16 -8.95
N PRO A 323 -0.26 17.15 -9.78
CA PRO A 323 1.08 17.24 -10.36
C PRO A 323 2.14 17.45 -9.26
N ALA A 324 3.37 17.03 -9.60
CA ALA A 324 4.57 17.06 -8.77
C ALA A 324 4.86 18.44 -8.14
#